data_AF-A0A3R7GYI4-F1
#
_entry.id   AF-A0A3R7GYI4-F1
#
_cell.length_a   1.000
_cell.length_b   1.000
_cell.length_c   1.000
_cell.angle_alpha   90.00
_cell.angle_beta   90.00
_cell.angle_gamma   90.00
#
_symmetry.space_group_name_H-M   'P 1'
#
loop_
_entity.id
_entity.type
_entity.pdbx_description
1 polymer ?
#
loop_
_entity_poly.entity_id
_entity_poly.type
_entity_poly.pdbx_seq_one_letter_code
_entity_poly.pdbx_strand_id
1 'polypeptide(L)'
;MLLRSLRCSSQARSALLRGARNRFSGFCSSAVDQEASNATTTAAAVKALKQQQQQPVVETTWNTLVIGEIVDFHAHPQADRLNVCSVDIGDKENLLQIICGAPNVRQGARVPVAKVGTRLAIKETESGELKRLKIKKSKLRGEVSQGMICSEAELGLADESDGILIFEDDAAVGSLVLEHGTVAGHLQARGITVPTPQPKVIAPEPTQE
;
A
#
# COMPACT_ATOMS: atom_id res chain seq x y z
N MET A 1 -33.46 1.53 45.91
CA MET A 1 -34.83 0.98 45.77
C MET A 1 -35.82 2.13 45.70
N LEU A 2 -36.57 2.29 44.60
CA LEU A 2 -37.90 2.91 44.57
C LEU A 2 -38.46 2.81 43.14
N LEU A 3 -39.45 1.93 42.93
CA LEU A 3 -40.18 1.81 41.67
C LEU A 3 -41.35 2.80 41.66
N ARG A 4 -41.66 3.37 40.49
CA ARG A 4 -42.97 3.91 40.03
C ARG A 4 -42.80 4.48 38.62
N SER A 5 -43.74 4.41 37.67
CA SER A 5 -44.90 3.53 37.42
C SER A 5 -45.38 3.81 35.98
N LEU A 6 -45.99 2.83 35.29
CA LEU A 6 -46.54 3.03 33.94
C LEU A 6 -47.85 3.85 33.93
N ARG A 7 -48.04 4.64 32.85
CA ARG A 7 -49.26 4.82 32.01
C ARG A 7 -48.98 5.96 31.00
N CYS A 8 -49.13 5.84 29.68
CA CYS A 8 -50.22 5.30 28.85
C CYS A 8 -51.54 6.09 28.98
N SER A 9 -51.75 7.00 28.02
CA SER A 9 -53.02 7.61 27.54
C SER A 9 -52.67 8.75 26.55
N SER A 10 -53.44 9.11 25.53
CA SER A 10 -54.57 8.46 24.84
C SER A 10 -55.04 9.33 23.66
N GLN A 11 -55.38 8.73 22.50
CA GLN A 11 -56.43 9.14 21.52
C GLN A 11 -56.43 10.60 20.96
N ALA A 12 -57.03 10.98 19.82
CA ALA A 12 -57.91 10.36 18.81
C ALA A 12 -57.66 11.10 17.46
N ARG A 13 -58.40 11.04 16.32
CA ARG A 13 -59.60 10.34 15.78
C ARG A 13 -59.42 10.38 14.23
N SER A 14 -59.64 9.30 13.47
CA SER A 14 -60.91 8.85 12.86
C SER A 14 -61.39 9.62 11.60
N ALA A 15 -62.00 8.86 10.66
CA ALA A 15 -62.84 9.25 9.50
C ALA A 15 -62.12 9.48 8.13
N LEU A 16 -62.63 9.01 6.98
CA LEU A 16 -63.63 7.95 6.68
C LEU A 16 -63.51 7.43 5.22
N LEU A 17 -64.31 6.41 4.88
CA LEU A 17 -64.32 5.62 3.63
C LEU A 17 -64.66 6.39 2.33
N ARG A 18 -64.19 5.83 1.19
CA ARG A 18 -64.92 5.39 -0.05
C ARG A 18 -63.89 4.75 -1.02
N GLY A 19 -64.15 3.72 -1.82
CA GLY A 19 -65.35 2.89 -2.00
C GLY A 19 -65.82 2.80 -3.46
N ALA A 20 -65.21 1.94 -4.30
CA ALA A 20 -65.79 1.49 -5.57
C ALA A 20 -65.11 0.20 -6.09
N ARG A 21 -65.91 -0.80 -6.46
CA ARG A 21 -65.52 -1.94 -7.30
C ARG A 21 -66.05 -1.69 -8.71
N ASN A 22 -65.38 -2.15 -9.76
CA ASN A 22 -66.12 -2.64 -10.92
C ASN A 22 -65.41 -3.84 -11.58
N ARG A 23 -66.18 -4.70 -12.24
CA ARG A 23 -65.77 -5.99 -12.82
C ARG A 23 -66.17 -6.06 -14.29
N PHE A 24 -65.37 -6.79 -15.08
CA PHE A 24 -65.72 -7.35 -16.40
C PHE A 24 -65.95 -6.30 -17.53
N SER A 25 -65.79 -6.61 -18.82
CA SER A 25 -65.62 -7.92 -19.49
C SER A 25 -64.80 -7.83 -20.78
N GLY A 26 -64.01 -8.88 -21.07
CA GLY A 26 -63.92 -9.53 -22.40
C GLY A 26 -63.36 -8.78 -23.60
N PHE A 27 -62.28 -9.33 -24.17
CA PHE A 27 -62.36 -9.92 -25.51
C PHE A 27 -61.39 -11.11 -25.62
N CYS A 28 -61.73 -12.09 -26.45
CA CYS A 28 -60.94 -13.29 -26.69
C CYS A 28 -60.86 -13.49 -28.20
N SER A 29 -59.65 -13.66 -28.76
CA SER A 29 -59.47 -14.28 -30.08
C SER A 29 -58.09 -14.95 -30.19
N SER A 30 -58.20 -16.28 -30.27
CA SER A 30 -57.36 -17.31 -30.89
C SER A 30 -56.34 -16.95 -32.01
N ALA A 31 -55.47 -17.95 -32.25
CA ALA A 31 -54.69 -18.25 -33.48
C ALA A 31 -53.39 -17.45 -33.66
N VAL A 32 -52.20 -18.06 -33.44
CA VAL A 32 -51.30 -18.74 -34.42
C VAL A 32 -50.95 -17.83 -35.62
N ASP A 33 -49.68 -17.54 -35.93
CA ASP A 33 -48.65 -18.48 -36.37
C ASP A 33 -47.19 -18.06 -36.03
N GLN A 34 -46.24 -18.97 -36.29
CA GLN A 34 -44.79 -18.72 -36.24
C GLN A 34 -44.29 -18.06 -37.52
N GLU A 35 -43.34 -17.13 -37.41
CA GLU A 35 -42.25 -17.00 -38.40
C GLU A 35 -41.00 -16.45 -37.71
N ALA A 36 -39.86 -17.11 -37.90
CA ALA A 36 -38.59 -16.64 -37.36
C ALA A 36 -37.95 -15.63 -38.32
N SER A 37 -37.57 -14.45 -37.83
CA SER A 37 -36.67 -13.55 -38.57
C SER A 37 -35.73 -12.76 -37.65
N ASN A 38 -34.49 -12.60 -38.10
CA ASN A 38 -33.39 -12.08 -37.31
C ASN A 38 -33.45 -10.55 -37.17
N ALA A 39 -33.35 -10.01 -35.94
CA ALA A 39 -32.69 -8.74 -35.68
C ALA A 39 -32.44 -8.49 -34.17
N THR A 40 -31.17 -8.59 -33.77
CA THR A 40 -30.45 -7.58 -32.97
C THR A 40 -31.26 -6.71 -31.99
N THR A 41 -31.43 -7.17 -30.75
CA THR A 41 -31.72 -6.27 -29.61
C THR A 41 -30.68 -6.43 -28.50
N THR A 42 -29.63 -5.62 -28.63
CA THR A 42 -28.75 -5.10 -27.58
C THR A 42 -28.15 -6.08 -26.56
N ALA A 43 -26.89 -6.47 -26.82
CA ALA A 43 -25.95 -7.07 -25.87
C ALA A 43 -25.49 -6.12 -24.72
N ALA A 44 -26.36 -5.22 -24.26
CA ALA A 44 -26.05 -4.15 -23.32
C ALA A 44 -26.28 -4.53 -21.84
N ALA A 45 -27.15 -5.51 -21.55
CA ALA A 45 -27.65 -5.75 -20.19
C ALA A 45 -26.84 -6.75 -19.34
N VAL A 46 -25.92 -7.53 -19.92
CA VAL A 46 -25.14 -8.57 -19.19
C VAL A 46 -23.67 -8.16 -18.98
N LYS A 47 -23.31 -6.91 -19.31
CA LYS A 47 -21.93 -6.37 -19.21
C LYS A 47 -21.73 -5.48 -17.97
N ALA A 48 -22.35 -5.83 -16.84
CA ALA A 48 -22.37 -5.01 -15.62
C ALA A 48 -21.66 -5.62 -14.38
N LEU A 49 -21.15 -6.86 -14.45
CA LEU A 49 -20.53 -7.56 -13.30
C LEU A 49 -19.11 -8.11 -13.57
N LYS A 50 -18.40 -7.58 -14.57
CA LYS A 50 -16.98 -7.88 -14.82
C LYS A 50 -16.12 -6.61 -14.91
N GLN A 51 -16.24 -5.77 -13.89
CA GLN A 51 -15.18 -4.84 -13.48
C GLN A 51 -14.70 -5.22 -12.08
N GLN A 52 -14.20 -6.46 -11.95
CA GLN A 52 -13.15 -6.69 -10.96
C GLN A 52 -11.98 -5.81 -11.36
N GLN A 53 -11.81 -4.70 -10.63
CA GLN A 53 -10.73 -3.78 -10.84
C GLN A 53 -9.43 -4.50 -10.49
N GLN A 54 -8.78 -5.09 -11.50
CA GLN A 54 -7.39 -5.49 -11.40
C GLN A 54 -6.58 -4.21 -11.24
N GLN A 55 -6.38 -3.79 -9.98
CA GLN A 55 -5.40 -2.77 -9.65
C GLN A 55 -4.07 -3.25 -10.23
N PRO A 56 -3.40 -2.45 -11.08
CA PRO A 56 -2.13 -2.87 -11.65
C PRO A 56 -1.15 -3.03 -10.51
N VAL A 57 -0.68 -4.25 -10.25
CA VAL A 57 0.29 -4.56 -9.20
C VAL A 57 1.51 -3.67 -9.42
N VAL A 58 1.69 -2.70 -8.53
CA VAL A 58 2.76 -1.72 -8.67
C VAL A 58 4.03 -2.33 -8.07
N GLU A 59 4.86 -2.92 -8.93
CA GLU A 59 6.11 -3.55 -8.49
C GLU A 59 7.09 -2.53 -7.91
N THR A 60 7.20 -2.52 -6.59
CA THR A 60 8.40 -2.06 -5.88
C THR A 60 9.61 -2.87 -6.37
N THR A 61 10.73 -2.21 -6.64
CA THR A 61 11.97 -2.86 -7.06
C THR A 61 12.73 -3.38 -5.83
N TRP A 62 12.37 -4.57 -5.39
CA TRP A 62 12.90 -5.15 -4.15
C TRP A 62 14.39 -5.48 -4.20
N ASN A 63 14.93 -5.82 -5.38
CA ASN A 63 16.35 -6.15 -5.58
C ASN A 63 17.32 -4.96 -5.33
N THR A 64 16.80 -3.74 -5.15
CA THR A 64 17.59 -2.54 -4.84
C THR A 64 17.33 -1.99 -3.42
N LEU A 65 16.51 -2.69 -2.64
CA LEU A 65 16.31 -2.46 -1.20
C LEU A 65 17.29 -3.33 -0.41
N VAL A 66 18.23 -2.68 0.27
CA VAL A 66 19.25 -3.35 1.10
C VAL A 66 19.10 -2.96 2.56
N ILE A 67 19.54 -3.82 3.46
CA ILE A 67 19.64 -3.49 4.89
C ILE A 67 20.93 -2.70 5.11
N GLY A 68 20.83 -1.53 5.74
CA GLY A 68 21.98 -0.70 6.10
C GLY A 68 22.04 -0.42 7.59
N GLU A 69 23.20 0.00 8.09
CA GLU A 69 23.40 0.40 9.49
C GLU A 69 23.79 1.88 9.57
N ILE A 70 23.12 2.64 10.46
CA ILE A 70 23.43 4.06 10.67
C ILE A 70 24.70 4.18 11.52
N VAL A 71 25.85 4.41 10.87
CA VAL A 71 27.16 4.52 11.52
C VAL A 71 27.29 5.83 12.30
N ASP A 72 26.73 6.91 11.77
CA ASP A 72 26.73 8.25 12.40
C ASP A 72 25.57 9.10 11.84
N PHE A 73 25.15 10.13 12.58
CA PHE A 73 24.20 11.12 12.08
C PHE A 73 24.38 12.48 12.77
N HIS A 74 24.12 13.57 12.04
CA HIS A 74 24.13 14.93 12.57
C HIS A 74 22.93 15.74 12.07
N ALA A 75 22.56 16.78 12.83
CA ALA A 75 21.50 17.69 12.46
C ALA A 75 21.87 18.47 11.17
N HIS A 76 20.91 18.62 10.27
CA HIS A 76 21.14 19.22 8.96
C HIS A 76 21.36 20.76 9.09
N PRO A 77 22.47 21.33 8.56
CA PRO A 77 22.89 22.70 8.86
C PRO A 77 21.92 23.79 8.39
N GLN A 78 21.03 23.49 7.45
CA GLN A 78 20.00 24.40 6.93
C GLN A 78 18.55 23.92 7.16
N ALA A 79 18.30 22.96 8.07
CA ALA A 79 16.95 22.45 8.33
C ALA A 79 16.77 21.78 9.69
N ASP A 80 15.93 22.38 10.55
CA ASP A 80 15.77 21.99 11.96
C ASP A 80 15.09 20.63 12.20
N ARG A 81 14.47 20.05 11.16
CA ARG A 81 13.72 18.78 11.21
C ARG A 81 14.36 17.65 10.38
N LEU A 82 15.58 17.85 9.90
CA LEU A 82 16.27 16.88 9.06
C LEU A 82 17.62 16.52 9.68
N ASN A 83 18.00 15.26 9.55
CA ASN A 83 19.28 14.71 9.93
C ASN A 83 20.01 14.23 8.68
N VAL A 84 21.31 14.45 8.63
CA VAL A 84 22.22 13.86 7.65
C VAL A 84 22.79 12.61 8.27
N CYS A 85 22.44 11.45 7.72
CA CYS A 85 22.83 10.13 8.22
C CYS A 85 23.93 9.55 7.32
N SER A 86 24.96 8.97 7.93
CA SER A 86 26.00 8.18 7.28
C SER A 86 25.67 6.71 7.46
N VAL A 87 25.32 6.01 6.36
CA VAL A 87 24.76 4.66 6.41
C VAL A 87 25.69 3.67 5.70
N ASP A 88 26.14 2.63 6.41
CA ASP A 88 26.83 1.48 5.83
C ASP A 88 25.80 0.57 5.15
N ILE A 89 26.08 0.09 3.93
CA ILE A 89 25.25 -0.84 3.17
C ILE A 89 26.02 -2.12 2.77
N GLY A 90 27.03 -2.48 3.56
CA GLY A 90 27.95 -3.60 3.33
C GLY A 90 29.32 -3.17 2.78
N ASP A 91 29.57 -1.86 2.70
CA ASP A 91 30.74 -1.23 2.09
C ASP A 91 31.30 -0.20 3.09
N LYS A 92 31.98 -0.67 4.15
CA LYS A 92 32.44 0.16 5.29
C LYS A 92 33.32 1.36 4.92
N GLU A 93 34.00 1.30 3.77
CA GLU A 93 34.84 2.38 3.25
C GLU A 93 34.02 3.47 2.53
N ASN A 94 32.80 3.16 2.06
CA ASN A 94 31.98 4.01 1.21
C ASN A 94 30.57 4.22 1.80
N LEU A 95 30.51 4.83 2.98
CA LEU A 95 29.24 5.16 3.66
C LEU A 95 28.36 6.06 2.77
N LEU A 96 27.07 5.72 2.68
CA LEU A 96 26.09 6.52 1.94
C LEU A 96 25.56 7.66 2.82
N GLN A 97 25.76 8.90 2.37
CA GLN A 97 25.07 10.06 2.92
C GLN A 97 23.60 10.04 2.49
N ILE A 98 22.68 9.95 3.47
CA ILE A 98 21.23 9.95 3.26
C ILE A 98 20.59 10.95 4.22
N ILE A 99 19.69 11.79 3.70
CA ILE A 99 18.95 12.76 4.52
C ILE A 99 17.66 12.11 5.01
N CYS A 100 17.44 12.10 6.32
CA CYS A 100 16.27 11.51 6.97
C CYS A 100 15.58 12.54 7.88
N GLY A 101 14.26 12.59 7.87
CA GLY A 101 13.45 13.46 8.74
C GLY A 101 12.73 12.74 9.88
N ALA A 102 12.99 11.45 10.07
CA ALA A 102 12.28 10.64 11.07
C ALA A 102 12.80 10.93 12.49
N PRO A 103 11.90 10.96 13.51
CA PRO A 103 12.27 11.29 14.88
C PRO A 103 13.01 10.16 15.61
N ASN A 104 12.94 8.93 15.10
CA ASN A 104 13.51 7.72 15.70
C ASN A 104 14.90 7.34 15.16
N VAL A 105 15.56 8.22 14.39
CA VAL A 105 16.95 8.02 13.94
C VAL A 105 17.89 7.86 15.15
N ARG A 106 18.66 6.78 15.16
CA ARG A 106 19.68 6.48 16.19
C ARG A 106 20.90 5.82 15.56
N GLN A 107 22.08 6.05 16.15
CA GLN A 107 23.32 5.38 15.77
C GLN A 107 23.21 3.86 16.06
N GLY A 108 23.83 3.03 15.21
CA GLY A 108 23.77 1.57 15.29
C GLY A 108 22.41 0.95 14.91
N ALA A 109 21.43 1.75 14.46
CA ALA A 109 20.17 1.19 13.95
C ALA A 109 20.38 0.52 12.60
N ARG A 110 19.87 -0.72 12.47
CA ARG A 110 19.74 -1.39 11.18
C ARG A 110 18.39 -1.05 10.56
N VAL A 111 18.42 -0.59 9.32
CA VAL A 111 17.29 0.09 8.65
C VAL A 111 17.21 -0.31 7.18
N PRO A 112 16.02 -0.31 6.55
CA PRO A 112 15.89 -0.57 5.12
C PRO A 112 16.29 0.66 4.30
N VAL A 113 17.21 0.48 3.35
CA VAL A 113 17.76 1.53 2.50
C VAL A 113 17.39 1.30 1.03
N ALA A 114 16.69 2.27 0.44
CA ALA A 114 16.44 2.32 -0.99
C ALA A 114 17.59 3.02 -1.71
N LYS A 115 18.38 2.25 -2.47
CA LYS A 115 19.52 2.76 -3.26
C LYS A 115 19.04 3.62 -4.44
N VAL A 116 19.91 4.48 -4.98
CA VAL A 116 19.64 5.23 -6.22
C VAL A 116 19.20 4.27 -7.33
N GLY A 117 18.09 4.61 -8.01
CA GLY A 117 17.50 3.77 -9.05
C GLY A 117 16.27 2.98 -8.60
N THR A 118 16.12 2.71 -7.29
CA THR A 118 14.97 2.00 -6.72
C THR A 118 13.64 2.66 -7.12
N ARG A 119 12.64 1.85 -7.41
CA ARG A 119 11.25 2.29 -7.57
C ARG A 119 10.45 1.78 -6.37
N LEU A 120 9.85 2.69 -5.62
CA LEU A 120 8.95 2.39 -4.51
C LEU A 120 7.50 2.59 -4.95
N ALA A 121 6.63 1.70 -4.49
CA ALA A 121 5.18 1.83 -4.59
C ALA A 121 4.62 2.15 -3.19
N ILE A 122 4.42 3.43 -2.91
CA ILE A 122 3.91 3.90 -1.63
C ILE A 122 2.39 4.01 -1.72
N LYS A 123 1.66 3.41 -0.79
CA LYS A 123 0.21 3.58 -0.67
C LYS A 123 -0.07 4.88 0.09
N GLU A 124 -0.78 5.83 -0.52
CA GLU A 124 -1.16 7.06 0.20
C GLU A 124 -2.48 6.85 0.93
N THR A 125 -2.48 7.03 2.25
CA THR A 125 -3.62 6.71 3.13
C THR A 125 -4.84 7.60 2.86
N GLU A 126 -4.63 8.86 2.48
CA GLU A 126 -5.72 9.83 2.20
C GLU A 126 -6.49 9.51 0.92
N SER A 127 -5.79 9.12 -0.15
CA SER A 127 -6.37 8.88 -1.47
C SER A 127 -6.62 7.40 -1.77
N GLY A 128 -6.00 6.47 -1.02
CA GLY A 128 -5.99 5.05 -1.32
C GLY A 128 -5.19 4.66 -2.58
N GLU A 129 -4.53 5.62 -3.23
CA GLU A 129 -3.79 5.42 -4.48
C GLU A 129 -2.34 4.96 -4.25
N LEU A 130 -1.80 4.19 -5.20
CA LEU A 130 -0.42 3.72 -5.20
C LEU A 130 0.49 4.69 -5.98
N LYS A 131 1.26 5.49 -5.24
CA LYS A 131 2.20 6.46 -5.77
C LYS A 131 3.54 5.80 -6.10
N ARG A 132 3.98 5.96 -7.35
CA ARG A 132 5.28 5.47 -7.83
C ARG A 132 6.36 6.51 -7.63
N LEU A 133 7.28 6.26 -6.69
CA LEU A 133 8.41 7.12 -6.40
C LEU A 133 9.71 6.47 -6.90
N LYS A 134 10.48 7.17 -7.75
CA LYS A 134 11.80 6.70 -8.20
C LYS A 134 12.90 7.42 -7.43
N ILE A 135 13.67 6.67 -6.65
CA ILE A 135 14.84 7.17 -5.92
C ILE A 135 15.90 7.63 -6.92
N LYS A 136 16.33 8.88 -6.77
CA LYS A 136 17.40 9.52 -7.53
C LYS A 136 18.33 10.22 -6.53
N LYS A 137 19.61 10.33 -6.86
CA LYS A 137 20.53 11.22 -6.14
C LYS A 137 19.97 12.65 -6.23
N SER A 138 19.75 13.28 -5.08
CA SER A 138 19.14 14.61 -4.98
C SER A 138 19.96 15.49 -4.04
N LYS A 139 19.79 16.80 -4.18
CA LYS A 139 20.40 17.79 -3.29
C LYS A 139 19.29 18.54 -2.57
N LEU A 140 19.30 18.52 -1.25
CA LEU A 140 18.32 19.20 -0.40
C LEU A 140 19.08 20.20 0.46
N ARG A 141 18.81 21.50 0.27
CA ARG A 141 19.35 22.59 1.12
C ARG A 141 20.87 22.48 1.40
N GLY A 142 21.67 22.32 0.34
CA GLY A 142 23.12 22.22 0.45
C GLY A 142 23.66 20.79 0.54
N GLU A 143 22.92 19.86 1.15
CA GLU A 143 23.36 18.48 1.37
C GLU A 143 22.90 17.51 0.28
N VAL A 144 23.64 16.42 0.09
CA VAL A 144 23.38 15.42 -0.95
C VAL A 144 22.81 14.15 -0.33
N SER A 145 21.63 13.71 -0.79
CA SER A 145 21.10 12.40 -0.44
C SER A 145 21.36 11.40 -1.56
N GLN A 146 21.97 10.27 -1.21
CA GLN A 146 22.31 9.16 -2.12
C GLN A 146 21.35 7.97 -1.98
N GLY A 147 20.20 8.17 -1.35
CA GLY A 147 19.18 7.15 -1.16
C GLY A 147 18.03 7.69 -0.33
N MET A 148 17.31 6.75 0.28
CA MET A 148 16.22 7.01 1.21
C MET A 148 16.18 5.87 2.23
N ILE A 149 16.01 6.21 3.51
CA ILE A 149 15.71 5.22 4.55
C ILE A 149 14.18 5.06 4.57
N CYS A 150 13.68 3.83 4.56
CA CYS A 150 12.24 3.56 4.45
C CYS A 150 11.57 3.31 5.82
N SER A 151 10.33 3.77 5.92
CA SER A 151 9.36 3.40 6.96
C SER A 151 8.64 2.09 6.64
N GLU A 152 7.88 1.56 7.60
CA GLU A 152 7.02 0.40 7.39
C GLU A 152 5.90 0.67 6.38
N ALA A 153 5.35 1.88 6.38
CA ALA A 153 4.30 2.30 5.45
C ALA A 153 4.82 2.40 3.99
N GLU A 154 6.04 2.90 3.81
CA GLU A 154 6.67 3.01 2.48
C GLU A 154 7.09 1.65 1.90
N LEU A 155 7.32 0.65 2.75
CA LEU A 155 7.49 -0.75 2.35
C LEU A 155 6.16 -1.51 2.18
N GLY A 156 5.02 -0.93 2.61
CA GLY A 156 3.70 -1.58 2.57
C GLY A 156 3.49 -2.65 3.64
N LEU A 157 4.29 -2.62 4.72
CA LEU A 157 4.14 -3.48 5.91
C LEU A 157 3.02 -2.97 6.83
N ALA A 158 2.98 -1.66 7.04
CA ALA A 158 1.91 -0.95 7.75
C ALA A 158 1.11 -0.07 6.77
N ASP A 159 -0.02 0.46 7.21
CA ASP A 159 -0.76 1.50 6.46
C ASP A 159 -0.30 2.91 6.85
N GLU A 160 0.22 3.09 8.06
CA GLU A 160 0.78 4.34 8.60
C GLU A 160 2.01 3.99 9.47
N SER A 161 2.95 4.93 9.62
CA SER A 161 4.16 4.75 10.45
C SER A 161 4.73 6.10 10.87
N ASP A 162 5.08 6.27 12.14
CA ASP A 162 5.57 7.54 12.71
C ASP A 162 7.07 7.80 12.44
N GLY A 163 7.78 6.86 11.80
CA GLY A 163 9.23 6.94 11.61
C GLY A 163 9.80 5.87 10.67
N ILE A 164 11.12 5.73 10.66
CA ILE A 164 11.81 4.69 9.87
C ILE A 164 11.63 3.31 10.51
N LEU A 165 11.60 2.25 9.69
CA LEU A 165 11.66 0.88 10.19
C LEU A 165 13.06 0.63 10.76
N ILE A 166 13.12 0.18 12.01
CA ILE A 166 14.35 -0.25 12.67
C ILE A 166 14.23 -1.73 12.97
N PHE A 167 15.17 -2.53 12.48
CA PHE A 167 15.28 -3.94 12.84
C PHE A 167 15.87 -4.06 14.25
N GLU A 168 15.20 -4.82 15.12
CA GLU A 168 15.73 -5.18 16.46
C GLU A 168 16.61 -6.44 16.41
N ASP A 169 16.47 -7.24 15.36
CA ASP A 169 17.22 -8.46 15.10
C ASP A 169 18.62 -8.17 14.50
N ASP A 170 19.48 -9.20 14.52
CA ASP A 170 20.82 -9.19 13.91
C ASP A 170 20.79 -9.30 12.36
N ALA A 171 19.98 -8.45 11.72
CA ALA A 171 19.83 -8.35 10.27
C ALA A 171 21.17 -8.08 9.56
N ALA A 172 21.56 -8.88 8.58
CA ALA A 172 22.87 -8.75 7.94
C ALA A 172 22.98 -7.47 7.08
N VAL A 173 23.91 -6.58 7.43
CA VAL A 173 24.17 -5.35 6.67
C VAL A 173 24.61 -5.69 5.24
N GLY A 174 24.00 -5.04 4.25
CA GLY A 174 24.19 -5.28 2.82
C GLY A 174 23.36 -6.42 2.21
N SER A 175 22.63 -7.20 3.02
CA SER A 175 21.64 -8.18 2.51
C SER A 175 20.40 -7.49 1.93
N LEU A 176 19.60 -8.21 1.15
CA LEU A 176 18.34 -7.66 0.61
C LEU A 176 17.28 -7.61 1.70
N VAL A 177 16.46 -6.56 1.70
CA VAL A 177 15.34 -6.40 2.65
C VAL A 177 14.33 -7.56 2.58
N LEU A 178 14.20 -8.23 1.42
CA LEU A 178 13.38 -9.44 1.27
C LEU A 178 13.98 -10.72 1.83
N GLU A 179 15.29 -10.77 2.06
CA GLU A 179 15.94 -11.94 2.69
C GLU A 179 15.67 -11.96 4.21
N HIS A 180 15.23 -10.84 4.79
CA HIS A 180 14.78 -10.75 6.17
C HIS A 180 13.41 -11.44 6.35
N GLY A 181 13.38 -12.58 7.06
CA GLY A 181 12.19 -13.42 7.21
C GLY A 181 10.94 -12.68 7.70
N THR A 182 11.10 -11.77 8.66
CA THR A 182 10.02 -10.93 9.21
C THR A 182 9.34 -10.07 8.13
N VAL A 183 10.13 -9.49 7.21
CA VAL A 183 9.61 -8.59 6.17
C VAL A 183 8.88 -9.40 5.09
N ALA A 184 9.50 -10.47 4.59
CA ALA A 184 8.89 -11.33 3.57
C ALA A 184 7.56 -11.94 4.05
N GLY A 185 7.50 -12.42 5.30
CA GLY A 185 6.29 -12.97 5.90
C GLY A 185 5.16 -11.96 6.01
N HIS A 186 5.45 -10.73 6.48
CA HIS A 186 4.45 -9.67 6.58
C HIS A 186 3.93 -9.20 5.22
N LEU A 187 4.79 -9.09 4.20
CA LEU A 187 4.36 -8.73 2.83
C LEU A 187 3.45 -9.81 2.23
N GLN A 188 3.78 -11.09 2.41
CA GLN A 188 2.94 -12.21 1.98
C GLN A 188 1.60 -12.23 2.71
N ALA A 189 1.58 -11.98 4.03
CA ALA A 189 0.35 -11.89 4.83
C ALA A 189 -0.58 -10.75 4.36
N ARG A 190 -0.02 -9.66 3.83
CA ARG A 190 -0.76 -8.54 3.21
C ARG A 190 -1.13 -8.78 1.74
N GLY A 191 -0.83 -9.95 1.17
CA GLY A 191 -1.13 -10.31 -0.22
C GLY A 191 -0.24 -9.60 -1.25
N ILE A 192 0.89 -9.01 -0.83
CA ILE A 192 1.84 -8.38 -1.74
C ILE A 192 2.72 -9.48 -2.35
N THR A 193 2.54 -9.76 -3.64
CA THR A 193 3.39 -10.69 -4.37
C THR A 193 4.80 -10.11 -4.51
N VAL A 194 5.68 -10.54 -3.62
CA VAL A 194 7.12 -10.27 -3.70
C VAL A 194 7.79 -11.27 -4.64
N PRO A 195 8.63 -10.83 -5.59
CA PRO A 195 9.45 -11.74 -6.38
C PRO A 195 10.44 -12.43 -5.45
N THR A 196 10.62 -13.74 -5.61
CA THR A 196 11.67 -14.48 -4.89
C THR A 196 13.01 -13.79 -5.14
N PRO A 197 13.78 -13.39 -4.09
CA PRO A 197 15.09 -12.81 -4.29
C PRO A 197 15.96 -13.82 -5.05
N GLN A 198 16.38 -13.45 -6.25
CA GLN A 198 17.30 -14.24 -7.04
C GLN A 198 18.66 -14.18 -6.33
N PRO A 199 19.30 -15.32 -6.02
CA PRO A 199 20.60 -15.31 -5.37
C PRO A 199 21.56 -14.43 -6.15
N LYS A 200 22.18 -13.46 -5.46
CA LYS A 200 23.24 -12.64 -6.05
C LYS A 200 24.32 -13.63 -6.51
N VAL A 201 24.47 -13.79 -7.83
CA VAL A 201 25.55 -14.60 -8.39
C VAL A 201 26.84 -13.92 -7.98
N ILE A 202 27.48 -14.47 -6.93
CA ILE A 202 28.81 -14.08 -6.52
C ILE A 202 29.69 -14.51 -7.69
N ALA A 203 30.03 -13.56 -8.54
CA ALA A 203 31.11 -13.76 -9.49
C ALA A 203 32.34 -14.15 -8.65
N PRO A 204 33.02 -15.27 -8.96
CA PRO A 204 34.20 -15.66 -8.20
C PRO A 204 35.18 -14.49 -8.20
N GLU A 205 35.69 -14.15 -7.03
CA GLU A 205 36.75 -13.15 -6.92
C GLU A 205 37.89 -13.55 -7.87
N PRO A 206 38.47 -12.61 -8.63
CA PRO A 206 39.60 -12.92 -9.47
C PRO A 206 40.78 -13.28 -8.55
N THR A 207 41.05 -14.57 -8.43
CA THR A 207 42.26 -15.09 -7.79
C THR A 207 43.46 -14.38 -8.39
N GLN A 208 44.15 -13.58 -7.57
CA GLN A 208 45.40 -12.95 -7.96
C GLN A 208 46.50 -14.00 -7.84
N GLU A 209 46.90 -14.58 -8.98
CA GLU A 209 48.17 -15.31 -9.16
C GLU A 209 49.35 -14.35 -9.37
#